data_AF-C2E5S0-F1
#
_entry.id   AF-C2E5S0-F1
#
_cell.length_a   1.000
_cell.length_b   1.000
_cell.length_c   1.000
_cell.angle_alpha   90.00
_cell.angle_beta   90.00
_cell.angle_gamma   90.00
#
_symmetry.space_group_name_H-M   'P 1'
#
loop_
_entity.id
_entity.type
_entity.pdbx_description
1 polymer ?
#
loop_
_entity_poly.entity_id
_entity_poly.type
_entity_poly.pdbx_seq_one_letter_code
_entity_poly.pdbx_strand_id
1 'polypeptide(L)'
;MTKEIKVGSLEQVSPSDSLLNTVQSKKPITKAGNRRTKETNSTAQRSSQNATEDKHRTILIKSKTDDYLKTLATIYGTSVNELVNKALDDYVSRQLQDEDISSKIKLLKKITIKK
;
A
#
# COMPACT_ATOMS: atom_id res chain seq x y z
N MET A 1 -48.72 -32.49 6.73
CA MET A 1 -47.83 -32.32 5.57
C MET A 1 -46.55 -31.66 6.05
N THR A 2 -45.51 -32.46 6.27
CA THR A 2 -44.18 -32.02 6.71
C THR A 2 -43.28 -31.85 5.49
N LYS A 3 -42.70 -30.67 5.31
CA LYS A 3 -41.74 -30.40 4.23
C LYS A 3 -40.34 -30.81 4.72
N GLU A 4 -39.73 -31.79 4.08
CA GLU A 4 -38.33 -32.15 4.30
C GLU A 4 -37.41 -31.07 3.71
N ILE A 5 -36.46 -30.59 4.52
CA ILE A 5 -35.38 -29.72 4.04
C ILE A 5 -34.19 -30.63 3.73
N LYS A 6 -33.91 -30.81 2.45
CA LYS A 6 -32.76 -31.59 1.96
C LYS A 6 -31.52 -30.69 1.98
N VAL A 7 -30.70 -30.84 3.01
CA VAL A 7 -29.40 -30.16 3.11
C VAL A 7 -28.43 -30.85 2.15
N GLY A 8 -28.00 -30.14 1.10
CA GLY A 8 -26.98 -30.62 0.18
C GLY A 8 -25.63 -30.70 0.89
N SER A 9 -24.91 -31.82 0.69
CA SER A 9 -23.58 -32.02 1.22
C SER A 9 -22.62 -30.95 0.69
N LEU A 10 -22.03 -30.14 1.57
CA LEU A 10 -20.88 -29.31 1.22
C LEU A 10 -19.66 -30.22 1.16
N GLU A 11 -19.13 -30.44 -0.04
CA GLU A 11 -17.81 -31.08 -0.18
C GLU A 11 -16.76 -30.25 0.56
N GLN A 12 -16.01 -30.93 1.42
CA GLN A 12 -14.91 -30.36 2.17
C GLN A 12 -13.73 -30.17 1.21
N VAL A 13 -13.67 -29.02 0.53
CA VAL A 13 -12.54 -28.68 -0.34
C VAL A 13 -11.35 -28.33 0.54
N SER A 14 -10.28 -29.13 0.48
CA SER A 14 -9.05 -28.82 1.19
C SER A 14 -8.39 -27.58 0.58
N PRO A 15 -7.79 -26.66 1.37
CA PRO A 15 -7.13 -25.47 0.83
C PRO A 15 -5.99 -25.80 -0.16
N SER A 16 -5.46 -27.02 -0.07
CA SER A 16 -4.37 -27.53 -0.90
C SER A 16 -4.80 -27.77 -2.36
N ASP A 17 -6.07 -28.09 -2.61
CA ASP A 17 -6.57 -28.39 -3.96
C ASP A 17 -6.80 -27.12 -4.81
N SER A 18 -6.97 -25.96 -4.15
CA SER A 18 -7.11 -24.66 -4.82
C SER A 18 -5.77 -24.11 -5.32
N LEU A 19 -4.64 -24.56 -4.76
CA LEU A 19 -3.30 -24.07 -5.14
C LEU A 19 -2.68 -24.83 -6.32
N LEU A 20 -3.02 -26.11 -6.50
CA LEU A 20 -2.46 -26.95 -7.58
C LEU A 20 -3.16 -26.73 -8.93
N ASN A 21 -4.41 -26.26 -8.94
CA ASN A 21 -5.16 -25.99 -10.18
C ASN A 21 -4.78 -24.68 -10.88
N THR A 22 -4.07 -23.76 -10.22
CA THR A 22 -3.63 -22.49 -10.84
C THR A 22 -2.41 -22.67 -11.74
N VAL A 23 -1.64 -23.75 -11.59
CA VAL A 23 -0.36 -23.93 -12.32
C VAL A 23 -0.50 -24.78 -13.59
N GLN A 24 -1.64 -25.45 -13.80
CA GLN A 24 -1.78 -26.48 -14.83
C GLN A 24 -2.86 -26.23 -15.90
N SER A 25 -3.19 -24.97 -16.20
CA SER A 25 -4.10 -24.63 -17.32
C SER A 25 -3.50 -23.61 -18.30
N LYS A 26 -2.31 -23.91 -18.82
CA LYS A 26 -1.90 -23.42 -20.14
C LYS A 26 -2.55 -24.30 -21.22
N LYS A 27 -3.62 -23.83 -21.85
CA LYS A 27 -4.05 -24.26 -23.19
C LYS A 27 -4.67 -23.09 -23.98
N PRO A 28 -4.65 -23.17 -25.32
CA PRO A 28 -4.33 -22.04 -26.20
C PRO A 28 -5.56 -21.21 -26.59
N ILE A 29 -5.33 -19.93 -26.85
CA ILE A 29 -6.33 -18.96 -27.31
C ILE A 29 -6.73 -19.30 -28.76
N THR A 30 -7.92 -19.85 -28.96
CA THR A 30 -8.59 -19.89 -30.27
C THR A 30 -9.80 -18.96 -30.27
N LYS A 31 -9.67 -17.91 -31.09
CA LYS A 31 -10.63 -16.95 -31.68
C LYS A 31 -12.11 -16.93 -31.25
N ALA A 32 -12.54 -15.67 -31.08
CA ALA A 32 -13.80 -15.03 -31.47
C ALA A 32 -15.00 -15.08 -30.50
N GLY A 33 -15.13 -14.02 -29.71
CA GLY A 33 -16.34 -13.60 -29.02
C GLY A 33 -16.34 -12.09 -28.83
N ASN A 34 -16.90 -11.37 -29.81
CA ASN A 34 -16.93 -9.91 -29.90
C ASN A 34 -17.75 -9.31 -28.76
N ARG A 35 -17.11 -8.91 -27.66
CA ARG A 35 -17.74 -8.13 -26.58
C ARG A 35 -17.02 -6.79 -26.48
N ARG A 36 -17.58 -5.79 -27.17
CA ARG A 36 -17.20 -4.37 -27.07
C ARG A 36 -17.25 -3.97 -25.61
N THR A 37 -16.08 -3.85 -24.98
CA THR A 37 -15.95 -3.17 -23.69
C THR A 37 -15.63 -1.74 -24.03
N LYS A 38 -16.57 -0.85 -23.71
CA LYS A 38 -16.51 0.58 -23.95
C LYS A 38 -15.32 1.12 -23.16
N GLU A 39 -14.22 1.43 -23.84
CA GLU A 39 -13.11 2.17 -23.26
C GLU A 39 -13.64 3.54 -22.80
N THR A 40 -13.91 3.66 -21.50
CA THR A 40 -14.00 4.97 -20.88
C THR A 40 -12.58 5.50 -20.79
N ASN A 41 -12.18 6.23 -21.84
CA ASN A 41 -11.07 7.19 -21.79
C ASN A 41 -11.46 8.30 -20.79
N SER A 42 -11.38 8.00 -19.50
CA SER A 42 -11.22 9.03 -18.49
C SER A 42 -9.78 9.47 -18.54
N THR A 43 -9.50 10.41 -19.45
CA THR A 43 -8.34 11.29 -19.37
C THR A 43 -8.47 12.06 -18.06
N ALA A 44 -8.01 11.46 -16.97
CA ALA A 44 -7.87 12.16 -15.72
C ALA A 44 -6.87 13.29 -15.98
N GLN A 45 -7.35 14.53 -15.85
CA GLN A 45 -6.57 15.76 -15.89
C GLN A 45 -5.24 15.52 -15.16
N ARG A 46 -4.13 15.61 -15.89
CA ARG A 46 -2.83 15.86 -15.25
C ARG A 46 -2.95 17.21 -14.56
N SER A 47 -3.14 17.20 -13.25
CA SER A 47 -2.89 18.37 -12.42
C SER A 47 -1.43 18.76 -12.62
N SER A 48 -1.18 19.83 -13.37
CA SER A 48 0.10 20.51 -13.37
C SER A 48 0.19 21.28 -12.05
N GLN A 49 0.64 20.61 -11.00
CA GLN A 49 1.03 21.27 -9.77
C GLN A 49 2.32 20.61 -9.33
N ASN A 50 3.39 21.42 -9.31
CA ASN A 50 4.71 21.12 -8.78
C ASN A 50 4.70 19.93 -7.80
N ALA A 51 4.87 18.72 -8.34
CA ALA A 51 5.00 17.55 -7.52
C ALA A 51 6.38 17.67 -6.90
N THR A 52 6.46 18.11 -5.65
CA THR A 52 7.53 17.64 -4.77
C THR A 52 7.46 16.13 -4.85
N GLU A 53 8.35 15.53 -5.65
CA GLU A 53 8.33 14.09 -5.87
C GLU A 53 8.55 13.40 -4.52
N ASP A 54 7.54 12.64 -4.10
CA ASP A 54 7.65 11.79 -2.93
C ASP A 54 8.84 10.85 -3.12
N LYS A 55 9.71 10.79 -2.11
CA LYS A 55 10.92 9.97 -2.16
C LYS A 55 10.68 8.66 -1.45
N HIS A 56 10.84 7.55 -2.17
CA HIS A 56 10.84 6.23 -1.55
C HIS A 56 12.12 6.01 -0.75
N ARG A 57 11.97 5.52 0.49
CA ARG A 57 13.09 5.09 1.34
C ARG A 57 12.74 3.76 1.99
N THR A 58 13.70 2.84 1.98
CA THR A 58 13.61 1.59 2.75
C THR A 58 14.30 1.80 4.09
N ILE A 59 13.62 1.42 5.18
CA ILE A 59 14.14 1.54 6.55
C ILE A 59 14.14 0.16 7.18
N LEU A 60 15.27 -0.21 7.79
CA LEU A 60 15.38 -1.42 8.60
C LEU A 60 14.81 -1.15 9.99
N ILE A 61 13.83 -1.94 10.40
CA ILE A 61 13.20 -1.87 11.73
C ILE A 61 13.27 -3.24 12.41
N LYS A 62 13.20 -3.23 13.74
CA LYS A 62 13.16 -4.47 14.54
C LYS A 62 11.83 -5.18 14.30
N SER A 63 11.81 -6.51 14.25
CA SER A 63 10.59 -7.30 14.01
C SER A 63 9.47 -6.98 14.99
N LYS A 64 9.79 -6.88 16.29
CA LYS A 64 8.81 -6.49 17.31
C LYS A 64 8.19 -5.11 17.05
N THR A 65 8.95 -4.17 16.48
CA THR A 65 8.45 -2.84 16.14
C THR A 65 7.51 -2.90 14.93
N ASP A 66 7.81 -3.73 13.92
CA ASP A 66 6.94 -3.95 12.77
C ASP A 66 5.56 -4.50 13.18
N ASP A 67 5.52 -5.47 14.10
CA ASP A 67 4.26 -6.04 14.61
C ASP A 67 3.38 -4.99 15.32
N TYR A 68 4.00 -4.11 16.12
CA TYR A 68 3.28 -3.01 16.73
C TYR A 68 2.78 -1.99 15.69
N LEU A 69 3.60 -1.65 14.70
CA LEU A 69 3.18 -0.72 13.64
C LEU A 69 1.98 -1.27 12.85
N LYS A 70 1.97 -2.57 12.51
CA LYS A 70 0.82 -3.21 11.86
C LYS A 70 -0.43 -3.19 12.72
N THR A 71 -0.28 -3.47 14.01
CA THR A 71 -1.39 -3.45 14.97
C THR A 71 -1.97 -2.04 15.08
N LEU A 72 -1.12 -1.03 15.24
CA LEU A 72 -1.54 0.38 15.31
C LEU A 72 -2.20 0.83 14.01
N ALA A 73 -1.62 0.48 12.86
CA ALA A 73 -2.21 0.78 11.56
C ALA A 73 -3.63 0.20 11.42
N THR A 74 -3.83 -1.03 11.91
CA THR A 74 -5.15 -1.69 11.94
C THR A 74 -6.14 -0.95 12.85
N ILE A 75 -5.72 -0.59 14.06
CA ILE A 75 -6.57 0.14 15.04
C ILE A 75 -6.99 1.50 14.48
N TYR A 76 -6.08 2.23 13.85
CA TYR A 76 -6.35 3.57 13.32
C TYR A 76 -6.95 3.56 11.90
N GLY A 77 -7.09 2.39 11.26
CA GLY A 77 -7.62 2.29 9.90
C GLY A 77 -6.76 3.00 8.86
N THR A 78 -5.43 2.97 9.03
CA THR A 78 -4.44 3.67 8.19
C THR A 78 -3.36 2.70 7.71
N SER A 79 -2.49 3.13 6.80
CA SER A 79 -1.33 2.32 6.42
C SER A 79 -0.15 2.48 7.40
N VAL A 80 0.71 1.47 7.49
CA VAL A 80 1.98 1.58 8.25
C VAL A 80 2.81 2.77 7.74
N ASN A 81 2.79 3.04 6.44
CA ASN A 81 3.52 4.16 5.84
C ASN A 81 3.01 5.52 6.33
N GLU A 82 1.69 5.72 6.35
CA GLU A 82 1.08 6.94 6.88
C GLU A 82 1.37 7.13 8.37
N LEU A 83 1.30 6.05 9.15
CA LEU A 83 1.63 6.07 10.58
C LEU A 83 3.09 6.51 10.81
N VAL A 84 4.03 5.95 10.04
CA VAL A 84 5.45 6.29 10.11
C VAL A 84 5.68 7.74 9.67
N ASN A 85 5.08 8.17 8.56
CA ASN A 85 5.22 9.54 8.07
C ASN A 85 4.72 10.55 9.11
N LYS A 86 3.53 10.31 9.69
CA LYS A 86 2.99 11.17 10.75
C LYS A 86 3.92 11.25 11.96
N ALA A 87 4.48 10.11 12.40
CA ALA A 87 5.41 10.09 13.52
C ALA A 87 6.71 10.84 13.22
N LEU A 88 7.21 10.75 11.98
CA LEU A 88 8.39 11.48 11.51
C LEU A 88 8.11 12.99 11.42
N ASP A 89 6.96 13.39 10.89
CA ASP A 89 6.56 14.79 10.79
C ASP A 89 6.40 15.43 12.19
N ASP A 90 5.78 14.70 13.12
CA ASP A 90 5.63 15.13 14.52
C ASP A 90 6.99 15.25 15.22
N TYR A 91 7.95 14.37 14.91
CA TYR A 91 9.32 14.47 15.42
C TYR A 91 10.05 15.68 14.83
N VAL A 92 10.07 15.81 13.50
CA VAL A 92 10.77 16.90 12.79
C VAL A 92 10.22 18.25 13.21
N SER A 93 8.89 18.40 13.28
CA SER A 93 8.25 19.67 13.68
C SER A 93 8.67 20.11 15.07
N ARG A 94 8.83 19.18 16.02
CA ARG A 94 9.34 19.48 17.36
C ARG A 94 10.83 19.85 17.34
N GLN A 95 11.65 19.11 16.60
CA GLN A 95 13.09 19.41 16.51
C GLN A 95 13.36 20.76 15.83
N LEU A 96 12.51 21.19 14.89
CA LEU A 96 12.65 22.49 14.21
C LEU A 96 12.33 23.70 15.10
N GLN A 97 11.67 23.49 16.25
CA GLN A 97 11.46 24.55 17.24
C GLN A 97 12.73 24.84 18.05
N ASP A 98 13.69 23.92 18.08
CA ASP A 98 15.00 24.13 18.69
C ASP A 98 15.85 25.05 17.78
N GLU A 99 16.28 26.18 18.35
CA GLU A 99 17.01 27.22 17.62
C GLU A 99 18.40 26.75 17.16
N ASP A 100 19.09 25.92 17.95
CA ASP A 100 20.39 25.37 17.59
C ASP A 100 20.25 24.39 16.42
N ILE A 101 19.25 23.51 16.47
CA ILE A 101 18.94 22.57 15.38
C ILE A 101 18.57 23.32 14.10
N SER A 102 17.69 24.32 14.20
CA SER A 102 17.26 25.14 13.06
C SER A 102 18.45 25.86 12.41
N SER A 103 19.34 26.41 13.23
CA SER A 103 20.56 27.09 12.77
C SER A 103 21.52 26.14 12.06
N LYS A 104 21.74 24.93 12.59
CA LYS A 104 22.55 23.88 11.96
C LYS A 104 21.97 23.43 10.61
N ILE A 105 20.65 23.26 10.51
CA ILE A 105 20.00 22.90 9.23
C ILE A 105 20.18 24.01 8.19
N LYS A 106 20.01 25.28 8.57
CA LYS A 106 20.24 26.42 7.65
C LYS A 106 21.69 26.45 7.16
N LEU A 107 22.65 26.19 8.04
CA LEU A 107 24.06 26.13 7.67
C LEU A 107 24.34 25.00 6.67
N LEU A 108 23.83 23.79 6.93
CA LEU A 108 23.98 22.65 6.02
C LEU A 108 23.42 22.95 4.63
N LYS A 109 22.23 23.56 4.54
CA LYS A 109 21.64 23.96 3.23
C LYS A 109 22.53 24.93 2.47
N LYS A 110 23.14 25.92 3.15
CA LYS A 110 24.06 26.89 2.52
C LYS A 110 25.33 26.23 1.96
N ILE A 111 25.84 25.19 2.61
CA ILE A 111 27.04 24.47 2.17
C ILE A 111 26.72 23.58 0.97
N THR A 112 25.59 22.87 0.99
CA THR A 112 25.22 21.92 -0.08
C THR A 112 24.89 22.59 -1.42
N ILE A 113 24.37 23.83 -1.41
CA ILE A 113 24.07 24.60 -2.64
C ILE A 113 25.36 25.09 -3.35
N LYS A 114 26.52 25.08 -2.67
CA LYS A 114 27.80 25.51 -3.24
C LYS A 114 28.58 24.40 -3.98
N LYS A 115 28.03 23.19 -4.08
CA LYS A 115 28.56 22.10 -4.91
C LYS A 115 27.68 21.89 -6.12
#